data_AF-A0A1C5M8W5-F1
#
_entry.id   AF-A0A1C5M8W5-F1
#
_cell.length_a   1.000
_cell.length_b   1.000
_cell.length_c   1.000
_cell.angle_alpha   90.00
_cell.angle_beta   90.00
_cell.angle_gamma   90.00
#
_symmetry.space_group_name_H-M   'P 1'
#
loop_
_entity.id
_entity.type
_entity.pdbx_description
1 polymer ?
#
loop_
_entity_poly.entity_id
_entity_poly.type
_entity_poly.pdbx_seq_one_letter_code
_entity_poly.pdbx_strand_id
1 'polypeptide(L)'
;MREQKYKEAIKANDPKALVVIIKMIYQRKQQRLAQGKKCTATDTKYFQIAEKLLYEELGTAIGKPKQEIVDTIVEHIGQNSV
;
A
#
# COMPACT_ATOMS: atom_id res chain seq x y z
N MET A 1 -10.49 2.86 -16.77
CA MET A 1 -9.83 1.53 -16.62
C MET A 1 -8.91 1.43 -15.39
N ARG A 2 -7.95 2.33 -15.16
CA ARG A 2 -7.04 2.25 -13.98
C ARG A 2 -7.76 2.43 -12.63
N GLU A 3 -8.53 3.51 -12.50
CA GLU A 3 -9.23 3.81 -11.26
C GLU A 3 -10.23 2.70 -10.90
N GLN A 4 -10.81 2.05 -11.91
CA GLN A 4 -11.71 0.92 -11.73
C GLN A 4 -11.01 -0.24 -11.01
N LYS A 5 -9.77 -0.59 -11.41
CA LYS A 5 -8.96 -1.61 -10.71
C LYS A 5 -8.66 -1.23 -9.26
N TYR A 6 -8.43 0.05 -8.97
CA TYR A 6 -8.23 0.51 -7.60
C TYR A 6 -9.49 0.35 -6.77
N LYS A 7 -10.65 0.73 -7.32
CA LYS A 7 -11.95 0.56 -6.67
C LYS A 7 -12.28 -0.90 -6.41
N GLU A 8 -11.98 -1.80 -7.35
CA GLU A 8 -12.18 -3.24 -7.20
C GLU A 8 -11.30 -3.83 -6.09
N ALA A 9 -10.01 -3.50 -6.07
CA ALA A 9 -9.09 -3.96 -5.02
C ALA A 9 -9.51 -3.47 -3.62
N ILE A 10 -9.90 -2.19 -3.51
CA ILE A 10 -10.42 -1.63 -2.26
C ILE A 10 -11.71 -2.31 -1.83
N LYS A 11 -12.64 -2.56 -2.77
CA LYS A 11 -13.91 -3.20 -2.47
C LYS A 11 -13.72 -4.66 -2.04
N ALA A 12 -12.76 -5.36 -2.65
CA ALA A 12 -12.44 -6.74 -2.28
C ALA A 12 -11.81 -6.84 -0.89
N ASN A 13 -11.14 -5.78 -0.43
CA ASN A 13 -10.38 -5.73 0.82
C ASN A 13 -9.41 -6.91 0.99
N ASP A 14 -8.93 -7.47 -0.13
CA ASP A 14 -7.97 -8.56 -0.13
C ASP A 14 -6.55 -7.99 0.05
N PRO A 15 -5.80 -8.38 1.10
CA PRO A 15 -4.44 -7.90 1.34
C PRO A 15 -3.52 -8.06 0.11
N LYS A 16 -3.67 -9.14 -0.67
CA LYS A 16 -2.84 -9.35 -1.88
C LYS A 16 -3.18 -8.31 -2.96
N ALA A 17 -4.47 -8.10 -3.24
CA ALA A 17 -4.92 -7.07 -4.18
C ALA A 17 -4.48 -5.66 -3.72
N LEU A 18 -4.55 -5.35 -2.42
CA LEU A 18 -4.10 -4.10 -1.84
C LEU A 18 -2.58 -3.88 -2.06
N VAL A 19 -1.76 -4.89 -1.79
CA VAL A 19 -0.31 -4.82 -2.02
C VAL A 19 0.03 -4.60 -3.50
N VAL A 20 -0.71 -5.25 -4.42
CA VAL A 20 -0.51 -5.07 -5.86
C VAL A 20 -0.75 -3.61 -6.28
N ILE A 21 -1.83 -2.98 -5.82
CA ILE A 21 -2.11 -1.58 -6.17
C ILE A 21 -1.12 -0.61 -5.52
N ILE A 22 -0.70 -0.86 -4.27
CA ILE A 22 0.32 -0.07 -3.56
C ILE A 22 1.64 -0.10 -4.35
N LYS A 23 2.11 -1.30 -4.74
CA LYS A 23 3.34 -1.48 -5.51
C LYS A 23 3.26 -0.79 -6.86
N MET A 24 2.14 -0.93 -7.57
CA MET A 24 1.92 -0.28 -8.86
C MET A 24 1.95 1.25 -8.74
N ILE A 25 1.27 1.82 -7.75
CA ILE A 25 1.25 3.27 -7.53
C ILE A 25 2.65 3.77 -7.15
N TYR A 26 3.37 3.04 -6.29
CA TYR A 26 4.74 3.38 -5.91
C TYR A 26 5.68 3.45 -7.13
N GLN A 27 5.68 2.42 -7.99
CA GLN A 27 6.51 2.41 -9.20
C GLN A 27 6.22 3.62 -10.11
N ARG A 28 4.94 3.98 -10.28
CA ARG A 28 4.54 5.16 -11.05
C ARG A 28 4.97 6.46 -10.40
N LYS A 29 4.89 6.54 -9.07
CA LYS A 29 5.40 7.68 -8.30
C LYS A 29 6.90 7.87 -8.58
N GLN A 30 7.69 6.80 -8.56
CA GLN A 30 9.12 6.85 -8.88
C GLN A 30 9.38 7.33 -10.31
N GLN A 31 8.67 6.78 -11.31
CA GLN A 31 8.80 7.21 -12.70
C GLN A 31 8.47 8.69 -12.91
N ARG A 32 7.45 9.21 -12.20
CA ARG A 32 7.08 10.63 -12.28
C ARG A 32 8.11 11.51 -11.59
N LEU A 33 8.63 11.10 -10.43
CA LEU A 33 9.68 11.82 -9.71
C LEU A 33 10.94 11.94 -10.57
N ALA A 34 11.33 10.89 -11.28
CA ALA A 34 12.44 10.92 -12.24
C ALA A 34 12.22 11.92 -13.39
N GLN A 35 10.98 12.29 -13.69
CA GLN A 35 10.61 13.31 -14.68
C GLN A 35 10.40 14.71 -14.05
N GLY A 36 10.72 14.89 -12.76
CA GLY A 36 10.45 16.15 -12.03
C GLY A 36 8.97 16.39 -11.73
N LYS A 37 8.11 15.38 -11.86
CA LYS A 37 6.66 15.49 -11.69
C LYS A 37 6.21 14.90 -10.35
N LYS A 38 5.26 15.58 -9.69
CA LYS A 38 4.59 15.06 -8.49
C LYS A 38 3.64 13.90 -8.83
N CYS A 39 3.33 13.07 -7.83
CA CYS A 39 2.29 12.04 -7.92
C CYS A 39 0.92 12.66 -8.24
N THR A 40 0.03 11.91 -8.89
CA THR A 40 -1.31 12.41 -9.21
C THR A 40 -2.21 12.37 -7.98
N ALA A 41 -3.18 13.29 -7.86
CA ALA A 41 -4.11 13.31 -6.73
C ALA A 41 -4.88 11.98 -6.59
N THR A 42 -5.26 11.37 -7.71
CA THR A 42 -5.87 10.04 -7.76
C THR A 42 -4.94 8.99 -7.15
N ASP A 43 -3.69 8.90 -7.61
CA ASP A 43 -2.76 7.90 -7.09
C ASP A 43 -2.47 8.10 -5.61
N THR A 44 -2.28 9.34 -5.15
CA THR A 44 -2.12 9.65 -3.72
C THR A 44 -3.31 9.18 -2.89
N LYS A 45 -4.54 9.50 -3.32
CA LYS A 45 -5.77 9.09 -2.63
C LYS A 45 -5.87 7.57 -2.50
N TYR A 46 -5.69 6.85 -3.61
CA TYR A 46 -5.85 5.40 -3.63
C TYR A 46 -4.71 4.68 -2.89
N PHE A 47 -3.49 5.25 -2.88
CA PHE A 47 -2.39 4.73 -2.08
C PHE A 47 -2.72 4.79 -0.58
N GLN A 48 -3.18 5.95 -0.09
CA GLN A 48 -3.52 6.13 1.33
C GLN A 48 -4.66 5.21 1.79
N ILE A 49 -5.69 5.02 0.95
CA ILE A 49 -6.79 4.11 1.29
C ILE A 49 -6.30 2.67 1.33
N ALA A 50 -5.53 2.24 0.33
CA ALA A 50 -5.03 0.87 0.27
C ALA A 50 -4.08 0.54 1.42
N GLU A 51 -3.18 1.46 1.75
CA GLU A 51 -2.24 1.34 2.87
C GLU A 51 -2.99 1.24 4.20
N LYS A 52 -3.99 2.11 4.42
CA LYS A 52 -4.81 2.06 5.63
C LYS A 52 -5.49 0.70 5.80
N LEU A 53 -6.16 0.20 4.75
CA LEU A 53 -6.86 -1.08 4.78
C LEU A 53 -5.89 -2.24 5.02
N LEU A 54 -4.73 -2.23 4.35
CA LEU A 54 -3.72 -3.25 4.53
C LEU A 54 -3.22 -3.33 5.98
N TYR A 55 -2.94 -2.18 6.61
CA TYR A 55 -2.51 -2.17 8.01
C TYR A 55 -3.62 -2.58 8.99
N GLU A 56 -4.90 -2.34 8.66
CA GLU A 56 -6.03 -2.82 9.46
C GLU A 56 -6.18 -4.35 9.39
N GLU A 57 -6.06 -4.93 8.19
CA GLU A 57 -6.09 -6.38 7.99
C GLU A 57 -4.91 -7.07 8.68
N LEU A 58 -3.69 -6.54 8.51
CA LEU A 58 -2.49 -7.06 9.17
C LEU A 58 -2.56 -6.91 10.69
N GLY A 59 -3.06 -5.76 11.17
CA GLY A 59 -3.32 -5.52 12.59
C GLY A 59 -4.20 -6.59 13.20
N THR A 60 -5.31 -6.88 12.54
CA THR A 60 -6.26 -7.91 12.94
C THR A 60 -5.63 -9.30 12.94
N ALA A 61 -4.92 -9.67 11.87
CA ALA A 61 -4.32 -10.98 11.71
C ALA A 61 -3.17 -11.25 12.71
N ILE A 62 -2.39 -10.23 13.04
CA ILE A 62 -1.22 -10.31 13.95
C ILE A 62 -1.65 -10.10 15.41
N GLY A 63 -2.82 -9.50 15.67
CA GLY A 63 -3.28 -9.16 17.01
C GLY A 63 -2.59 -7.93 17.59
N LYS A 64 -2.14 -7.01 16.73
CA LYS A 64 -1.47 -5.75 17.11
C LYS A 64 -2.25 -4.55 16.62
N PRO A 65 -2.19 -3.40 17.32
CA PRO A 65 -2.82 -2.18 16.83
C PRO A 65 -2.15 -1.67 15.56
N LYS A 66 -2.92 -1.02 14.68
CA LYS A 66 -2.48 -0.53 13.36
C LYS A 66 -1.19 0.31 13.43
N GLN A 67 -1.02 1.08 14.49
CA GLN A 67 0.15 1.95 14.70
C GLN A 67 1.46 1.15 14.80
N GLU A 68 1.41 -0.06 15.34
CA GLU A 68 2.59 -0.93 15.54
C GLU A 68 2.91 -1.81 14.32
N ILE A 69 2.01 -1.85 13.34
CA ILE A 69 2.14 -2.74 12.19
C ILE A 69 3.28 -2.30 11.26
N VAL A 70 3.50 -0.99 11.13
CA VAL A 70 4.63 -0.47 10.35
C VAL A 70 5.95 -0.94 10.94
N ASP A 71 6.13 -0.75 12.25
CA ASP A 71 7.35 -1.16 12.95
C ASP A 71 7.55 -2.68 12.89
N THR A 72 6.47 -3.44 13.09
CA THR A 72 6.48 -4.91 12.97
C THR A 72 6.94 -5.37 11.57
N ILE A 73 6.47 -4.73 10.50
CA ILE A 73 6.91 -5.05 9.13
C ILE A 73 8.39 -4.71 8.94
N VAL A 74 8.82 -3.54 9.40
CA VAL A 74 10.22 -3.08 9.26
C VAL A 74 11.18 -4.02 10.00
N GLU A 75 10.86 -4.37 11.24
CA GLU A 75 11.61 -5.34 12.04
C GLU A 75 11.71 -6.69 11.33
N HIS A 76 10.58 -7.19 10.82
CA HIS A 76 10.54 -8.49 10.13
C HIS A 76 11.37 -8.49 8.84
N ILE A 77 11.31 -7.42 8.04
CA ILE A 77 12.13 -7.30 6.82
C ILE A 77 13.62 -7.17 7.16
N GLY A 78 13.97 -6.41 8.20
CA GLY A 78 15.35 -6.28 8.67
C GLY A 78 15.96 -7.61 9.10
N GLN A 79 15.15 -8.49 9.70
CA GLN A 79 15.56 -9.85 10.09
C GLN A 79 15.69 -10.82 8.89
N ASN A 80 14.90 -10.61 7.83
CA ASN A 80 14.90 -11.44 6.62
C ASN A 80 15.81 -10.90 5.49
N SER A 81 16.56 -9.83 5.73
CA SER A 81 17.55 -9.32 4.79
C SER A 81 18.86 -10.11 4.95
N VAL A 82 18.94 -11.25 4.25
CA VAL A 82 20.16 -12.08 4.05
C VAL A 82 20.58 -12.00 2.59
#